data_AF-A0A381ZED6-F1
#
_entry.id   AF-A0A381ZED6-F1
#
_cell.length_a   1.000
_cell.length_b   1.000
_cell.length_c   1.000
_cell.angle_alpha   90.00
_cell.angle_beta   90.00
_cell.angle_gamma   90.00
#
_symmetry.space_group_name_H-M   'P 1'
#
loop_
_entity.id
_entity.type
_entity.pdbx_description
1 polymer ?
#
loop_
_entity_poly.entity_id
_entity_poly.type
_entity_poly.pdbx_seq_one_letter_code
_entity_poly.pdbx_strand_id
1 'polypeptide(L)'
;MDEGTMRNRLSELSSENDLTELMDLTIYNVNRALTKNSQNNYQIEFYVKESYKDNPPKTKHYLFRSYDADALELFSILIRMEVDEDEAMKEFLPE
;
A
#
# COMPACT_ATOMS: atom_id res chain seq x y z
N MET A 1 15.55 -4.71 0.79
CA MET A 1 15.26 -4.16 -0.54
C MET A 1 15.45 -2.67 -0.40
N ASP A 2 16.31 -2.07 -1.21
CA ASP A 2 16.52 -0.62 -1.20
C ASP A 2 15.36 0.11 -1.89
N GLU A 3 15.28 1.42 -1.67
CA GLU A 3 14.24 2.29 -2.22
C GLU A 3 14.17 2.24 -3.75
N GLY A 4 15.33 2.21 -4.43
CA GLY A 4 15.40 2.13 -5.89
C GLY A 4 14.85 0.83 -6.42
N THR A 5 15.19 -0.29 -5.79
CA THR A 5 14.62 -1.60 -6.11
C THR A 5 13.10 -1.61 -5.88
N MET A 6 12.60 -1.10 -4.74
CA MET A 6 11.14 -1.04 -4.49
C MET A 6 10.41 -0.21 -5.54
N ARG A 7 10.93 0.98 -5.89
CA ARG A 7 10.34 1.84 -6.91
C ARG A 7 10.30 1.15 -8.28
N ASN A 8 11.37 0.45 -8.68
CA ASN A 8 11.38 -0.32 -9.92
C ASN A 8 10.36 -1.45 -9.89
N ARG A 9 10.25 -2.19 -8.78
CA ARG A 9 9.27 -3.27 -8.65
C ARG A 9 7.84 -2.78 -8.67
N LEU A 10 7.55 -1.66 -8.00
CA LEU A 10 6.25 -1.01 -8.08
C LEU A 10 5.93 -0.60 -9.52
N SER A 11 6.91 -0.04 -10.24
CA SER A 11 6.75 0.31 -11.66
C SER A 11 6.45 -0.91 -12.54
N GLU A 12 7.15 -2.03 -12.33
CA GLU A 12 6.90 -3.30 -13.04
C GLU A 12 5.52 -3.89 -12.72
N LEU A 13 5.06 -3.73 -11.48
CA LEU A 13 3.75 -4.20 -11.00
C LEU A 13 2.59 -3.24 -11.31
N SER A 14 2.88 -2.03 -11.79
CA SER A 14 1.88 -1.05 -12.22
C SER A 14 1.11 -1.61 -13.42
N SER A 15 -0.21 -1.64 -13.32
CA SER A 15 -1.09 -1.99 -14.44
C SER A 15 -1.77 -0.74 -14.98
N GLU A 16 -3.05 -0.55 -14.67
CA GLU A 16 -3.85 0.63 -15.03
C GLU A 16 -3.50 1.85 -14.17
N ASN A 17 -2.82 1.62 -13.04
CA ASN A 17 -2.50 2.60 -12.04
C ASN A 17 -1.00 2.59 -11.77
N ASP A 18 -0.38 3.77 -11.75
CA ASP A 18 0.99 3.91 -11.29
C ASP A 18 1.05 3.66 -9.78
N LEU A 19 1.80 2.63 -9.39
CA LEU A 19 2.06 2.29 -8.00
C LEU A 19 3.29 2.98 -7.43
N THR A 20 4.13 3.59 -8.25
CA THR A 20 5.34 4.28 -7.76
C THR A 20 4.99 5.47 -6.86
N GLU A 21 3.81 6.05 -7.04
CA GLU A 21 3.23 7.09 -6.17
C GLU A 21 3.12 6.63 -4.70
N LEU A 22 2.98 5.33 -4.44
CA LEU A 22 2.92 4.80 -3.07
C LEU A 22 4.20 5.11 -2.27
N MET A 23 5.33 5.25 -2.96
CA MET A 23 6.62 5.58 -2.34
C MET A 23 6.63 6.96 -1.68
N ASP A 24 5.74 7.83 -2.11
CA ASP A 24 5.66 9.21 -1.63
C ASP A 24 4.57 9.36 -0.53
N LEU A 25 3.99 8.23 -0.08
CA LEU A 25 2.95 8.15 0.95
C LEU A 25 3.49 7.48 2.22
N THR A 26 2.94 7.88 3.36
CA THR A 26 3.10 7.17 4.63
C THR A 26 2.04 6.09 4.73
N ILE A 27 2.46 4.85 4.50
CA ILE A 27 1.60 3.66 4.60
C ILE A 27 1.64 3.11 6.02
N TYR A 28 0.48 2.77 6.58
CA TYR A 28 0.37 2.12 7.87
C TYR A 28 -0.76 1.08 7.88
N ASN A 29 -0.73 0.18 8.86
CA ASN A 29 -1.76 -0.82 9.10
C ASN A 29 -2.09 -1.65 7.84
N VAL A 30 -1.07 -2.30 7.28
CA VAL A 30 -1.23 -3.21 6.14
C VAL A 30 -1.87 -4.51 6.62
N ASN A 31 -3.05 -4.83 6.11
CA ASN A 31 -3.79 -6.02 6.51
C ASN A 31 -3.04 -7.28 6.09
N ARG A 32 -2.67 -8.11 7.07
CA ARG A 32 -1.86 -9.31 6.86
C ARG A 32 -2.62 -10.49 6.27
N ALA A 33 -3.94 -10.37 6.10
CA ALA A 33 -4.77 -11.38 5.46
C ALA A 33 -4.94 -11.11 3.95
N LEU A 34 -4.09 -11.73 3.14
CA LEU A 34 -4.27 -11.82 1.68
C LEU A 34 -5.46 -12.71 1.36
N THR A 35 -6.61 -12.09 1.11
CA THR A 35 -7.86 -12.78 0.77
C THR A 35 -8.24 -12.49 -0.68
N LYS A 36 -9.14 -13.30 -1.24
CA LYS A 36 -9.71 -13.03 -2.57
C LYS A 36 -11.09 -12.41 -2.44
N ASN A 37 -11.39 -11.43 -3.29
CA ASN A 37 -12.73 -10.84 -3.40
C ASN A 37 -13.66 -11.74 -4.24
N SER A 38 -14.92 -11.32 -4.41
CA SER A 38 -15.93 -12.06 -5.19
C SER A 38 -15.59 -12.21 -6.67
N GLN A 39 -14.68 -11.40 -7.19
CA GLN A 39 -14.16 -11.47 -8.57
C GLN A 39 -12.88 -12.33 -8.67
N ASN A 40 -12.52 -13.07 -7.61
CA ASN A 40 -11.34 -13.92 -7.54
C ASN A 40 -10.00 -13.17 -7.64
N ASN A 41 -9.99 -11.86 -7.34
CA ASN A 41 -8.77 -11.06 -7.22
C ASN A 41 -8.29 -11.04 -5.78
N TYR A 42 -6.98 -11.19 -5.56
CA TYR A 42 -6.35 -10.89 -4.29
C TYR A 42 -6.57 -9.43 -3.94
N GLN A 43 -7.00 -9.17 -2.71
CA GLN A 43 -7.17 -7.83 -2.16
C GLN A 43 -6.10 -7.58 -1.10
N ILE A 44 -5.39 -6.46 -1.25
CA ILE A 44 -4.42 -5.98 -0.27
C ILE A 44 -4.98 -4.68 0.28
N GLU A 45 -5.25 -4.68 1.59
CA GLU A 45 -5.80 -3.54 2.31
C GLU A 45 -4.70 -2.84 3.12
N PHE A 46 -4.70 -1.51 3.10
CA PHE A 46 -3.77 -0.67 3.87
C PHE A 46 -4.36 0.71 4.10
N TYR A 47 -3.74 1.49 4.98
CA TYR A 47 -4.09 2.88 5.23
C TYR A 47 -2.96 3.81 4.81
N VAL A 48 -3.32 5.04 4.46
CA VAL A 48 -2.37 6.11 4.12
C VAL A 48 -2.61 7.33 4.97
N LYS A 49 -1.54 8.05 5.31
CA LYS A 49 -1.61 9.25 6.16
C LYS A 49 -2.02 10.49 5.36
N GLU A 50 -1.62 10.57 4.10
CA GLU A 50 -1.82 11.67 3.18
C GLU A 50 -3.07 11.48 2.31
N SER A 51 -3.43 12.48 1.50
CA SER A 51 -4.45 12.30 0.45
C SER A 51 -3.90 11.45 -0.69
N TYR A 52 -4.67 10.46 -1.16
CA TYR A 52 -4.28 9.62 -2.28
C TYR A 52 -5.47 9.38 -3.23
N LYS A 53 -5.28 9.71 -4.52
CA LYS A 53 -6.31 9.56 -5.58
C LYS A 53 -7.68 10.11 -5.18
N ASP A 54 -7.69 11.39 -4.81
CA ASP A 54 -8.87 12.13 -4.35
C ASP A 54 -9.52 11.62 -3.05
N ASN A 55 -8.93 10.62 -2.39
CA ASN A 55 -9.38 10.17 -1.08
C ASN A 55 -8.71 11.01 0.02
N PRO A 56 -9.46 11.33 1.09
CA PRO A 56 -8.92 12.08 2.20
C PRO A 56 -7.85 11.30 2.97
N PRO A 57 -7.02 11.99 3.77
CA PRO A 57 -6.10 11.39 4.74
C PRO A 57 -6.76 10.32 5.62
N LYS A 58 -5.98 9.33 6.04
CA LYS A 58 -6.41 8.25 6.96
C LYS A 58 -7.53 7.39 6.39
N THR A 59 -7.58 7.27 5.07
CA THR A 59 -8.53 6.39 4.40
C THR A 59 -7.94 5.03 4.15
N LYS A 60 -8.86 4.06 4.09
CA LYS A 60 -8.56 2.69 3.73
C LYS A 60 -8.47 2.57 2.22
N HIS A 61 -7.40 1.97 1.73
CA HIS A 61 -7.16 1.70 0.33
C HIS A 61 -7.07 0.21 0.04
N TYR A 62 -7.35 -0.13 -1.21
CA TYR A 62 -7.27 -1.49 -1.71
C TYR A 62 -6.47 -1.53 -3.01
N LEU A 63 -5.57 -2.51 -3.11
CA LEU A 63 -4.95 -2.91 -4.36
C LEU A 63 -5.41 -4.32 -4.72
N PHE A 64 -5.76 -4.53 -5.99
CA PHE A 64 -6.29 -5.79 -6.49
C PHE A 64 -5.31 -6.44 -7.46
N ARG A 65 -5.04 -7.74 -7.30
CA ARG A 65 -4.20 -8.51 -8.22
C ARG A 65 -4.84 -9.86 -8.57
N SER A 66 -4.81 -10.23 -9.84
CA SER A 66 -5.37 -11.51 -10.30
C SER A 66 -4.38 -12.67 -10.11
N TYR A 67 -3.08 -12.39 -10.20
CA TYR A 67 -2.01 -13.37 -10.00
C TYR A 67 -1.50 -13.35 -8.55
N ASP A 68 -1.17 -14.53 -8.03
CA ASP A 68 -0.69 -14.73 -6.66
C ASP A 68 0.72 -14.17 -6.46
N ALA A 69 1.62 -14.38 -7.43
CA ALA A 69 2.97 -13.84 -7.40
C ALA A 69 2.98 -12.32 -7.27
N ASP A 70 2.23 -11.62 -8.13
CA ASP A 70 2.12 -10.15 -8.10
C ASP A 70 1.52 -9.66 -6.79
N ALA A 71 0.49 -10.36 -6.27
CA ALA A 71 -0.15 -10.03 -5.01
C ALA A 71 0.83 -10.16 -3.83
N LEU A 72 1.60 -11.26 -3.79
CA LEU A 72 2.59 -11.52 -2.74
C LEU A 72 3.75 -10.52 -2.82
N GLU A 73 4.22 -10.20 -4.02
CA GLU A 73 5.31 -9.23 -4.19
C GLU A 73 4.87 -7.84 -3.73
N LEU A 74 3.70 -7.38 -4.20
CA LEU A 74 3.13 -6.08 -3.81
C LEU A 74 2.87 -6.01 -2.30
N PHE A 75 2.28 -7.05 -1.72
CA PHE A 75 2.09 -7.16 -0.27
C PHE A 75 3.41 -7.07 0.49
N SER A 76 4.45 -7.74 -0.01
CA SER A 76 5.78 -7.69 0.62
C SER A 76 6.44 -6.31 0.53
N ILE A 77 6.15 -5.54 -0.53
CA ILE A 77 6.63 -4.16 -0.68
C ILE A 77 5.90 -3.26 0.33
N LEU A 78 4.57 -3.35 0.39
CA LEU A 78 3.76 -2.56 1.33
C LEU A 78 4.16 -2.80 2.79
N ILE A 79 4.41 -4.05 3.19
CA ILE A 79 4.91 -4.35 4.55
C ILE A 79 6.24 -3.67 4.86
N ARG A 80 7.11 -3.51 3.85
CA ARG A 80 8.42 -2.86 4.04
C ARG A 80 8.33 -1.35 4.08
N MET A 81 7.30 -0.79 3.45
CA MET A 81 6.99 0.64 3.48
C MET A 81 6.16 1.02 4.70
N GLU A 82 5.53 0.04 5.34
CA GLU A 82 4.70 0.24 6.53
C GLU A 82 5.54 0.83 7.68
N VAL A 83 5.05 1.94 8.22
CA VAL A 83 5.53 2.53 9.47
C VAL A 83 4.59 2.17 10.62
N ASP A 84 5.07 2.30 11.85
CA ASP A 84 4.23 2.10 13.03
C ASP A 84 3.05 3.08 13.03
N GLU A 85 1.84 2.59 13.35
CA GLU A 85 0.63 3.42 13.35
C GLU A 85 0.74 4.60 14.32
N ASP A 86 1.32 4.37 15.50
CA ASP A 86 1.58 5.43 16.48
C ASP A 86 2.52 6.51 15.92
N GLU A 87 3.52 6.11 15.11
CA GLU A 87 4.43 7.03 14.45
C GLU A 87 3.73 7.81 13.34
N ALA A 88 2.93 7.14 12.51
CA ALA A 88 2.11 7.78 11.47
C ALA A 88 1.14 8.82 12.06
N MET A 89 0.61 8.55 13.25
CA MET A 89 -0.43 9.37 13.89
C MET A 89 0.12 10.48 14.80
N LYS A 90 1.41 10.44 15.15
CA LYS A 90 2.06 11.37 16.09
C LYS A 90 1.92 12.85 15.71
N GLU A 91 1.95 13.16 14.40
CA GLU A 91 1.84 14.54 13.90
C GLU A 91 0.40 15.09 13.88
N PHE A 92 -0.60 14.29 14.26
CA PHE A 92 -2.01 14.73 14.32
C PHE A 92 -2.54 14.93 15.74
N LEU A 93 -1.72 14.72 16.76
CA LEU A 93 -2.11 15.04 18.12
C LEU A 93 -1.92 16.56 18.32
N PRO A 94 -2.97 17.31 18.71
CA PRO A 94 -2.77 18.69 19.14
C PRO A 94 -1.88 18.70 20.37
N GLU A 95 -0.95 19.66 20.42
CA GLU A 95 -0.13 19.97 21.61
C GLU A 95 -0.99 20.17 22.87
#